data_AF-A0A838YM55-F1
#
_entry.id   AF-A0A838YM55-F1
#
_cell.length_a   1.000
_cell.length_b   1.000
_cell.length_c   1.000
_cell.angle_alpha   90.00
_cell.angle_beta   90.00
_cell.angle_gamma   90.00
#
_symmetry.space_group_name_H-M   'P 1'
#
loop_
_entity.id
_entity.type
_entity.pdbx_description
1 polymer ?
#
loop_
_entity_poly.entity_id
_entity_poly.type
_entity_poly.pdbx_seq_one_letter_code
_entity_poly.pdbx_strand_id
1 'polypeptide(L)'
;MRKLGTIDLEILDLAIKENGVFNENNLENSELKRLGIGRILDALASLKDRKMISLNSDGSFSITNLAREILWNNNIPTWAKILRLLQIKSCSMKQITDILRTSQDKLMIDVEKLRKSQLVLMSPQRQKDRLVKIYEILPEGIEEIDKTEIEGFDNTNFDESKSEVEILGMIDEIIKEINGSQIEQLKKDSIAEKLSKLKNKLEI
;
A
#
# COMPACT_ATOMS: atom_id res chain seq x y z
N MET A 1 -5.97 -7.78 11.85
CA MET A 1 -5.07 -8.68 11.10
C MET A 1 -4.28 -9.66 11.99
N ARG A 2 -4.08 -10.93 11.55
CA ARG A 2 -2.98 -11.76 12.10
C ARG A 2 -1.67 -11.16 11.61
N LYS A 3 -1.05 -10.27 12.40
CA LYS A 3 0.17 -9.55 11.99
C LYS A 3 1.26 -10.53 11.58
N LEU A 4 1.75 -10.37 10.35
CA LEU A 4 2.94 -11.06 9.86
C LEU A 4 4.17 -10.31 10.34
N GLY A 5 5.14 -11.02 10.89
CA GLY A 5 6.48 -10.48 11.11
C GLY A 5 7.28 -10.41 9.81
N THR A 6 8.41 -9.72 9.84
CA THR A 6 9.32 -9.65 8.68
C THR A 6 9.82 -11.03 8.24
N ILE A 7 10.13 -11.92 9.19
CA ILE A 7 10.58 -13.29 8.89
C ILE A 7 9.44 -14.11 8.28
N ASP A 8 8.22 -13.96 8.81
CA ASP A 8 7.03 -14.61 8.25
C ASP A 8 6.88 -14.25 6.77
N LEU A 9 6.96 -12.96 6.46
CA LEU A 9 6.86 -12.47 5.08
C LEU A 9 7.98 -13.03 4.19
N GLU A 10 9.22 -13.09 4.67
CA GLU A 10 10.33 -13.64 3.88
C GLU A 10 10.15 -15.13 3.58
N ILE A 11 9.64 -15.93 4.54
CA ILE A 11 9.32 -17.35 4.32
C ILE A 11 8.16 -17.51 3.34
N LEU A 12 7.09 -16.73 3.51
CA LEU A 12 5.93 -16.80 2.62
C LEU A 12 6.26 -16.31 1.20
N ASP A 13 7.09 -15.28 1.05
CA ASP A 13 7.58 -14.82 -0.26
C ASP A 13 8.44 -15.90 -0.94
N LEU A 14 9.31 -16.60 -0.18
CA LEU A 14 10.04 -17.76 -0.70
C LEU A 14 9.07 -18.84 -1.21
N ALA A 15 8.06 -19.20 -0.43
CA ALA A 15 7.06 -20.17 -0.86
C ALA A 15 6.37 -19.74 -2.16
N ILE A 16 6.06 -18.46 -2.33
CA ILE A 16 5.48 -17.92 -3.57
C ILE A 16 6.47 -17.98 -4.74
N LYS A 17 7.78 -17.76 -4.52
CA LYS A 17 8.81 -17.94 -5.57
C LYS A 17 8.88 -19.39 -6.05
N GLU A 18 8.74 -20.32 -5.12
CA GLU A 18 8.81 -21.76 -5.36
C GLU A 18 7.43 -22.38 -5.74
N ASN A 19 6.56 -21.59 -6.39
CA ASN A 19 5.23 -22.02 -6.85
C ASN A 19 4.29 -22.57 -5.75
N GLY A 20 4.55 -22.23 -4.49
CA GLY A 20 3.72 -22.55 -3.34
C GLY A 20 4.19 -23.71 -2.48
N VAL A 21 5.23 -24.43 -2.88
CA VAL A 21 5.79 -25.55 -2.12
C VAL A 21 7.28 -25.32 -1.95
N PHE A 22 7.79 -25.46 -0.72
CA PHE A 22 9.20 -25.24 -0.42
C PHE A 22 9.69 -26.23 0.64
N ASN A 23 11.00 -26.46 0.71
CA ASN A 23 11.63 -27.37 1.67
C ASN A 23 12.93 -26.77 2.24
N GLU A 24 13.66 -27.57 3.00
CA GLU A 24 14.94 -27.20 3.61
C GLU A 24 15.96 -26.69 2.57
N ASN A 25 16.10 -27.36 1.43
CA ASN A 25 17.01 -26.93 0.37
C ASN A 25 16.65 -25.54 -0.16
N ASN A 26 15.36 -25.21 -0.30
CA ASN A 26 14.95 -23.86 -0.70
C ASN A 26 15.35 -22.82 0.37
N LEU A 27 15.18 -23.15 1.65
CA LEU A 27 15.51 -22.26 2.77
C LEU A 27 17.02 -21.99 2.85
N GLU A 28 17.85 -23.03 2.74
CA GLU A 28 19.31 -22.94 2.77
C GLU A 28 19.89 -22.15 1.58
N ASN A 29 19.26 -22.26 0.41
CA ASN A 29 19.67 -21.54 -0.79
C ASN A 29 19.12 -20.11 -0.87
N SER A 30 18.32 -19.69 0.10
CA SER A 30 17.74 -18.34 0.16
C SER A 30 18.53 -17.41 1.10
N GLU A 31 18.15 -16.13 1.11
CA GLU A 31 18.66 -15.15 2.07
C GLU A 31 18.26 -15.46 3.53
N LEU A 32 17.29 -16.36 3.76
CA LEU A 32 16.86 -16.75 5.11
C LEU A 32 17.95 -17.51 5.88
N LYS A 33 18.93 -18.13 5.19
CA LYS A 33 20.05 -18.85 5.82
C LYS A 33 20.81 -18.00 6.87
N ARG A 34 20.82 -16.68 6.70
CA ARG A 34 21.43 -15.72 7.63
C ARG A 34 20.78 -15.71 9.03
N LEU A 35 19.54 -16.19 9.16
CA LEU A 35 18.79 -16.20 10.41
C LEU A 35 19.20 -17.34 11.36
N GLY A 36 19.88 -18.36 10.83
CA GLY A 36 20.20 -19.59 11.55
C GLY A 36 19.01 -20.53 11.70
N ILE A 37 19.31 -21.83 11.85
CA ILE A 37 18.32 -22.92 11.81
C ILE A 37 17.25 -22.76 12.89
N GLY A 38 17.63 -22.47 14.14
CA GLY A 38 16.68 -22.35 15.25
C GLY A 38 15.58 -21.30 14.99
N ARG A 39 15.94 -20.11 14.51
CA ARG A 39 14.98 -19.04 14.21
C ARG A 39 14.06 -19.39 13.05
N ILE A 40 14.57 -20.11 12.05
CA ILE A 40 13.76 -20.60 10.93
C ILE A 40 12.74 -21.63 11.43
N LEU A 41 13.15 -22.58 12.26
CA LEU A 41 12.27 -23.60 12.83
C LEU A 41 11.17 -22.97 13.71
N ASP A 42 11.51 -22.01 14.57
CA ASP A 42 10.54 -21.28 15.38
C ASP A 42 9.50 -20.54 14.51
N ALA A 43 9.97 -19.90 13.43
CA ALA A 43 9.10 -19.20 12.49
C ALA A 43 8.19 -20.17 11.72
N LEU A 44 8.72 -21.31 11.25
CA LEU A 44 7.94 -22.36 10.58
C LEU A 44 6.88 -22.96 11.51
N ALA A 45 7.23 -23.25 12.77
CA ALA A 45 6.28 -23.71 13.78
C ALA A 45 5.16 -22.68 13.99
N SER A 46 5.52 -21.41 14.19
CA SER A 46 4.55 -20.32 14.35
C SER A 46 3.65 -20.11 13.13
N LEU A 47 4.20 -20.20 11.91
CA LEU A 47 3.43 -20.11 10.67
C LEU A 47 2.47 -21.29 10.52
N LYS A 48 2.90 -22.50 10.85
CA LYS A 48 2.08 -23.70 10.83
C LYS A 48 0.93 -23.60 11.84
N ASP A 49 1.20 -23.17 13.07
CA ASP A 49 0.19 -23.03 14.12
C ASP A 49 -0.86 -21.95 13.76
N ARG A 50 -0.41 -20.86 13.11
CA ARG A 50 -1.31 -19.84 12.54
C ARG A 50 -1.98 -20.25 11.23
N LYS A 51 -1.78 -21.48 10.75
CA LYS A 51 -2.33 -22.05 9.51
C LYS A 51 -1.92 -21.29 8.23
N MET A 52 -0.75 -20.65 8.24
CA MET A 52 -0.19 -19.95 7.08
C MET A 52 0.56 -20.91 6.14
N ILE A 53 1.07 -22.01 6.67
CA ILE A 53 1.69 -23.11 5.93
C ILE A 53 1.16 -24.45 6.44
N SER A 54 1.29 -25.50 5.63
CA SER A 54 1.02 -26.89 6.00
C SER A 54 2.24 -27.76 5.74
N LEU A 55 2.53 -28.71 6.65
CA LEU A 55 3.57 -29.72 6.45
C LEU A 55 3.00 -30.88 5.63
N ASN A 56 3.64 -31.19 4.51
CA ASN A 56 3.31 -32.30 3.64
C ASN A 56 3.95 -33.61 4.16
N SER A 57 3.49 -34.75 3.65
CA SER A 57 3.98 -36.07 4.06
C SER A 57 5.45 -36.35 3.71
N ASP A 58 5.98 -35.65 2.70
CA ASP A 58 7.37 -35.75 2.24
C ASP A 58 8.33 -34.81 3.01
N GLY A 59 7.83 -34.10 4.02
CA GLY A 59 8.61 -33.13 4.81
C GLY A 59 8.71 -31.74 4.19
N SER A 60 8.13 -31.51 3.01
CA SER A 60 8.02 -30.16 2.42
C SER A 60 6.87 -29.35 3.04
N PHE A 61 6.86 -28.05 2.82
CA PHE A 61 5.81 -27.14 3.28
C PHE A 61 5.05 -26.55 2.10
N SER A 62 3.73 -26.46 2.23
CA SER A 62 2.87 -25.76 1.27
C SER A 62 2.34 -24.47 1.89
N ILE A 63 2.33 -23.37 1.14
CA ILE A 63 1.63 -22.15 1.53
C ILE A 63 0.11 -22.36 1.44
N THR A 64 -0.64 -21.92 2.45
CA THR A 64 -2.11 -22.06 2.47
C THR A 64 -2.79 -20.94 1.69
N ASN A 65 -4.05 -21.15 1.31
CA ASN A 65 -4.89 -20.09 0.72
C ASN A 65 -5.02 -18.89 1.67
N LEU A 66 -5.14 -19.14 2.98
CA LEU A 66 -5.19 -18.08 3.99
C LEU A 66 -3.96 -17.15 3.90
N ALA A 67 -2.76 -17.70 3.74
CA ALA A 67 -1.56 -16.88 3.59
C ALA A 67 -1.52 -16.13 2.25
N ARG A 68 -1.97 -16.78 1.16
CA ARG A 68 -2.09 -16.13 -0.16
C ARG A 68 -3.07 -14.96 -0.12
N GLU A 69 -4.15 -15.07 0.63
CA GLU A 69 -5.16 -14.03 0.84
C GLU A 69 -4.65 -12.78 1.55
N ILE A 70 -3.46 -12.81 2.17
CA ILE A 70 -2.94 -11.61 2.86
C ILE A 70 -2.39 -10.59 1.85
N LEU A 71 -1.53 -11.02 0.92
CA LEU A 71 -0.83 -10.12 -0.01
C LEU A 71 -1.00 -10.48 -1.50
N TRP A 72 -1.28 -11.74 -1.84
CA TRP A 72 -1.18 -12.25 -3.21
C TRP A 72 -2.52 -12.62 -3.86
N ASN A 73 -3.65 -12.39 -3.18
CA ASN A 73 -4.97 -12.60 -3.78
C ASN A 73 -5.32 -11.48 -4.76
N ASN A 74 -5.76 -11.84 -5.97
CA ASN A 74 -6.13 -10.91 -7.03
C ASN A 74 -7.36 -10.05 -6.69
N ASN A 75 -8.21 -10.47 -5.77
CA ASN A 75 -9.40 -9.72 -5.34
C ASN A 75 -9.07 -8.53 -4.44
N ILE A 76 -7.84 -8.44 -3.95
CA ILE A 76 -7.40 -7.32 -3.10
C ILE A 76 -6.83 -6.22 -4.00
N PRO A 77 -7.30 -4.97 -3.85
CA PRO A 77 -6.74 -3.84 -4.58
C PRO A 77 -5.24 -3.68 -4.36
N THR A 78 -4.54 -3.21 -5.38
CA THR A 78 -3.08 -3.03 -5.35
C THR A 78 -2.63 -2.09 -4.25
N TRP A 79 -3.33 -0.97 -4.03
CA TRP A 79 -3.03 -0.04 -2.94
C TRP A 79 -3.09 -0.72 -1.55
N ALA A 80 -4.06 -1.61 -1.34
CA ALA A 80 -4.22 -2.31 -0.07
C ALA A 80 -3.08 -3.32 0.14
N LYS A 81 -2.67 -4.02 -0.92
CA LYS A 81 -1.48 -4.89 -0.89
C LYS A 81 -0.22 -4.12 -0.54
N ILE A 82 -0.06 -2.91 -1.08
CA ILE A 82 1.07 -2.02 -0.75
C ILE A 82 1.03 -1.66 0.73
N LEU A 83 -0.09 -1.17 1.27
CA LEU A 83 -0.19 -0.81 2.68
C LEU A 83 0.07 -2.01 3.60
N ARG A 84 -0.51 -3.17 3.31
CA ARG A 84 -0.27 -4.41 4.07
C ARG A 84 1.21 -4.81 4.07
N LEU A 85 1.89 -4.69 2.93
CA LEU A 85 3.33 -4.96 2.85
C LEU A 85 4.12 -3.96 3.70
N LEU A 86 3.81 -2.66 3.58
CA LEU A 86 4.50 -1.59 4.30
C LEU A 86 4.24 -1.62 5.81
N GLN A 87 3.10 -2.16 6.25
CA GLN A 87 2.79 -2.44 7.66
C GLN A 87 3.74 -3.49 8.26
N ILE A 88 4.26 -4.42 7.44
CA ILE A 88 5.20 -5.46 7.89
C ILE A 88 6.64 -4.95 7.88
N LYS A 89 7.02 -4.20 6.84
CA LYS A 89 8.38 -3.65 6.69
C LYS A 89 8.43 -2.49 5.71
N SER A 90 9.33 -1.55 5.94
CA SER A 90 9.69 -0.53 4.95
C SER A 90 10.34 -1.18 3.72
N CYS A 91 10.01 -0.66 2.53
CA CYS A 91 10.42 -1.25 1.26
C CYS A 91 10.83 -0.18 0.25
N SER A 92 11.81 -0.50 -0.59
CA SER A 92 12.03 0.20 -1.86
C SER A 92 11.01 -0.21 -2.92
N MET A 93 10.84 0.60 -3.97
CA MET A 93 9.97 0.25 -5.09
C MET A 93 10.32 -1.11 -5.71
N LYS A 94 11.62 -1.43 -5.82
CA LYS A 94 12.08 -2.73 -6.30
C LYS A 94 11.58 -3.86 -5.41
N GLN A 95 11.69 -3.72 -4.10
CA GLN A 95 11.21 -4.73 -3.15
C GLN A 95 9.68 -4.90 -3.19
N ILE A 96 8.93 -3.80 -3.35
CA ILE A 96 7.46 -3.86 -3.51
C ILE A 96 7.11 -4.62 -4.79
N THR A 97 7.76 -4.27 -5.90
CA THR A 97 7.59 -4.91 -7.22
C THR A 97 7.91 -6.39 -7.16
N ASP A 98 9.05 -6.73 -6.56
CA ASP A 98 9.47 -8.10 -6.36
C ASP A 98 8.40 -8.82 -5.55
N ILE A 99 8.15 -8.45 -4.28
CA ILE A 99 7.26 -9.17 -3.36
C ILE A 99 5.83 -9.31 -3.89
N LEU A 100 5.22 -8.22 -4.39
CA LEU A 100 3.83 -8.23 -4.87
C LEU A 100 3.67 -8.83 -6.26
N ARG A 101 4.77 -9.19 -6.94
CA ARG A 101 4.79 -9.77 -8.30
C ARG A 101 3.93 -8.97 -9.29
N THR A 102 3.95 -7.65 -9.13
CA THR A 102 3.15 -6.71 -9.92
C THR A 102 4.10 -5.74 -10.62
N SER A 103 3.76 -5.31 -11.84
CA SER A 103 4.64 -4.42 -12.60
C SER A 103 4.87 -3.10 -11.88
N GLN A 104 6.10 -2.59 -11.98
CA GLN A 104 6.50 -1.34 -11.32
C GLN A 104 5.61 -0.16 -11.73
N ASP A 105 5.19 -0.07 -13.00
CA ASP A 105 4.36 1.02 -13.49
C ASP A 105 2.99 1.08 -12.79
N LYS A 106 2.35 -0.08 -12.60
CA LYS A 106 1.08 -0.17 -11.87
C LYS A 106 1.25 0.22 -10.40
N LEU A 107 2.30 -0.30 -9.77
CA LEU A 107 2.60 -0.01 -8.37
C LEU A 107 2.95 1.47 -8.14
N MET A 108 3.65 2.10 -9.08
CA MET A 108 4.06 3.50 -8.96
C MET A 108 2.85 4.44 -8.90
N ILE A 109 1.79 4.15 -9.67
CA ILE A 109 0.54 4.92 -9.65
C ILE A 109 -0.07 4.87 -8.24
N ASP A 110 -0.27 3.67 -7.68
CA ASP A 110 -0.90 3.52 -6.38
C ASP A 110 -0.03 4.01 -5.22
N VAL A 111 1.29 3.76 -5.26
CA VAL A 111 2.22 4.29 -4.26
C VAL A 111 2.18 5.82 -4.24
N GLU A 112 2.12 6.46 -5.40
CA GLU A 112 2.06 7.92 -5.48
C GLU A 112 0.71 8.47 -4.99
N LYS A 113 -0.41 7.77 -5.25
CA LYS A 113 -1.72 8.10 -4.65
C LYS A 113 -1.66 8.01 -3.13
N LEU A 114 -1.19 6.89 -2.59
CA LEU A 114 -1.02 6.68 -1.15
C LEU A 114 -0.13 7.77 -0.52
N ARG A 115 0.93 8.19 -1.21
CA ARG A 115 1.82 9.26 -0.76
C ARG A 115 1.11 10.61 -0.71
N LYS A 116 0.37 10.96 -1.75
CA LYS A 116 -0.42 12.21 -1.82
C LYS A 116 -1.52 12.24 -0.75
N SER A 117 -2.12 11.09 -0.47
CA SER A 117 -3.14 10.93 0.57
C SER A 117 -2.57 10.87 2.00
N GLN A 118 -1.25 11.06 2.17
CA GLN A 118 -0.54 11.03 3.45
C GLN A 118 -0.61 9.68 4.19
N LEU A 119 -0.75 8.57 3.46
CA LEU A 119 -0.79 7.22 4.04
C LEU A 119 0.58 6.54 4.01
N VAL A 120 1.46 7.00 3.13
CA VAL A 120 2.81 6.49 2.92
C VAL A 120 3.79 7.64 2.85
N LEU A 121 4.89 7.54 3.60
CA LEU A 121 6.03 8.43 3.50
C LEU A 121 7.06 7.84 2.53
N MET A 122 7.69 8.71 1.73
CA MET A 122 8.87 8.36 0.94
C MET A 122 10.08 9.09 1.52
N SER A 123 11.10 8.33 1.93
CA SER A 123 12.38 8.85 2.40
C SER A 123 13.54 8.36 1.53
N PRO A 124 14.46 9.24 1.10
CA PRO A 124 15.68 8.81 0.42
C PRO A 124 16.67 8.26 1.47
N GLN A 125 17.13 7.02 1.29
CA GLN A 125 18.13 6.40 2.15
C GLN A 125 19.39 6.03 1.36
N ARG A 126 20.57 6.20 1.97
CA ARG A 126 21.83 5.71 1.38
C ARG A 126 21.98 4.22 1.67
N GLN A 127 22.05 3.42 0.62
CA GLN A 127 22.37 2.00 0.68
C GLN A 127 23.47 1.69 -0.31
N LYS A 128 24.59 1.12 0.16
CA LYS A 128 25.75 0.75 -0.68
C LYS A 128 26.15 1.88 -1.65
N ASP A 129 26.30 3.09 -1.11
CA ASP A 129 26.67 4.33 -1.82
C ASP A 129 25.67 4.84 -2.88
N ARG A 130 24.46 4.30 -2.93
CA ARG A 130 23.37 4.80 -3.79
C ARG A 130 22.22 5.35 -2.96
N LEU A 131 21.59 6.41 -3.46
CA LEU A 131 20.32 6.90 -2.92
C LEU A 131 19.18 6.02 -3.43
N VAL A 132 18.47 5.39 -2.49
CA VAL A 132 17.32 4.52 -2.76
C VAL A 132 16.10 5.13 -2.07
N LYS A 133 15.00 5.26 -2.80
CA LYS A 133 13.72 5.68 -2.22
C LYS A 133 13.13 4.53 -1.42
N ILE A 134 12.88 4.76 -0.13
CA ILE A 134 12.24 3.83 0.78
C ILE A 134 10.86 4.37 1.13
N TYR A 135 9.88 3.48 1.11
CA TYR A 135 8.49 3.76 1.42
C TYR A 135 8.16 3.15 2.78
N GLU A 136 7.47 3.92 3.61
CA GLU A 136 7.09 3.60 4.97
C GLU A 136 5.61 3.93 5.17
N ILE A 137 4.86 3.04 5.81
CA ILE A 137 3.47 3.32 6.14
C ILE A 137 3.41 4.37 7.26
N LEU A 138 2.48 5.32 7.13
CA LEU A 138 2.17 6.29 8.18
C LEU A 138 1.02 5.78 9.06
N PRO A 139 0.82 6.33 10.28
CA PRO A 139 -0.28 5.94 11.15
C PRO A 139 -1.65 5.95 10.45
N GLU A 140 -1.91 6.95 9.62
CA GLU A 140 -3.14 7.11 8.83
C GLU A 140 -3.33 5.93 7.87
N GLY A 141 -2.25 5.42 7.26
CA GLY A 141 -2.29 4.24 6.42
C GLY A 141 -2.60 2.95 7.19
N ILE A 142 -2.16 2.86 8.46
CA ILE A 142 -2.48 1.74 9.34
C ILE A 142 -3.97 1.77 9.72
N GLU A 143 -4.48 2.94 10.08
CA GLU A 143 -5.91 3.11 10.38
C GLU A 143 -6.78 2.76 9.17
N GLU A 144 -6.37 3.19 7.98
CA GLU A 144 -7.11 2.93 6.75
C GLU A 144 -7.19 1.44 6.43
N ILE A 145 -6.06 0.72 6.52
CA ILE A 145 -6.08 -0.73 6.25
C ILE A 145 -6.89 -1.49 7.31
N ASP A 146 -6.80 -1.09 8.58
CA ASP A 146 -7.55 -1.71 9.67
C ASP A 146 -9.07 -1.49 9.51
N LYS A 147 -9.52 -0.32 9.03
CA LYS A 147 -10.94 -0.08 8.69
C LYS A 147 -11.43 -1.01 7.58
N THR A 148 -10.63 -1.18 6.52
CA THR A 148 -11.03 -2.03 5.38
C THR A 148 -11.14 -3.52 5.73
N GLU A 149 -10.56 -3.97 6.84
CA GLU A 149 -10.79 -5.34 7.34
C GLU A 149 -12.24 -5.55 7.80
N ILE A 150 -12.92 -4.50 8.22
CA ILE A 150 -14.30 -4.53 8.73
C ILE A 150 -15.28 -4.14 7.63
N GLU A 151 -14.96 -3.08 6.89
CA GLU A 151 -15.89 -2.44 5.95
C GLU A 151 -15.70 -2.90 4.50
N GLY A 152 -14.65 -3.67 4.20
CA GLY A 152 -14.27 -4.02 2.84
C GLY A 152 -13.53 -2.89 2.12
N PHE A 153 -13.27 -3.08 0.83
CA PHE A 153 -12.46 -2.13 0.03
C PHE A 153 -13.29 -1.12 -0.77
N ASP A 154 -14.61 -1.30 -0.82
CA ASP A 154 -15.50 -0.59 -1.75
C ASP A 154 -15.68 0.92 -1.41
N ASN A 155 -15.37 1.31 -0.17
CA ASN A 155 -15.56 2.70 0.31
C ASN A 155 -14.31 3.59 0.20
N THR A 156 -13.20 3.06 -0.33
CA THR A 156 -11.90 3.75 -0.30
C THR A 156 -11.62 4.52 -1.60
N ASN A 157 -12.15 5.74 -1.69
CA ASN A 157 -11.88 6.64 -2.82
C ASN A 157 -10.61 7.47 -2.56
N PHE A 158 -9.46 6.96 -3.03
CA PHE A 158 -8.19 7.70 -3.00
C PHE A 158 -8.05 8.75 -4.12
N ASP A 159 -8.98 8.81 -5.07
CA ASP A 159 -8.74 9.45 -6.37
C ASP A 159 -9.38 10.84 -6.59
N GLU A 160 -10.42 11.27 -5.86
CA GLU A 160 -11.19 12.48 -6.27
C GLU A 160 -11.49 13.46 -5.13
N SER A 161 -11.95 12.98 -3.96
CA SER A 161 -12.63 13.86 -2.98
C SER A 161 -11.75 14.90 -2.27
N LYS A 162 -10.48 14.61 -1.93
CA LYS A 162 -9.65 15.59 -1.20
C LYS A 162 -9.25 16.78 -2.07
N SER A 163 -8.93 16.55 -3.35
CA SER A 163 -8.53 17.63 -4.26
C SER A 163 -9.74 18.44 -4.74
N GLU A 164 -10.88 17.80 -4.96
CA GLU A 164 -12.10 18.50 -5.37
C GLU A 164 -12.66 19.35 -4.24
N VAL A 165 -12.70 18.85 -3.01
CA VAL A 165 -13.16 19.63 -1.85
C VAL A 165 -12.25 20.84 -1.59
N GLU A 166 -10.93 20.69 -1.73
CA GLU A 166 -9.98 21.81 -1.63
C GLU A 166 -10.17 22.82 -2.78
N ILE A 167 -10.34 22.37 -4.02
CA ILE A 167 -10.57 23.25 -5.17
C ILE A 167 -11.92 23.99 -5.04
N LEU A 168 -12.98 23.30 -4.60
CA LEU A 168 -14.28 23.91 -4.31
C LEU A 168 -14.17 24.96 -3.20
N GLY A 169 -13.37 24.69 -2.17
CA GLY A 169 -13.04 25.65 -1.11
C GLY A 169 -12.31 26.89 -1.62
N MET A 170 -11.28 26.72 -2.47
CA MET A 170 -10.56 27.83 -3.10
C MET A 170 -11.46 28.66 -4.02
N ILE A 171 -12.36 28.02 -4.77
CA ILE A 171 -13.35 28.72 -5.61
C ILE A 171 -14.27 29.59 -4.74
N ASP A 172 -14.75 29.07 -3.62
CA ASP A 172 -15.63 29.80 -2.71
C ASP A 172 -14.90 30.97 -2.02
N GLU A 173 -13.61 30.83 -1.69
CA GLU A 173 -12.78 31.92 -1.18
C GLU A 173 -12.58 33.03 -2.24
N ILE A 174 -12.24 32.68 -3.48
CA ILE A 174 -12.07 33.64 -4.57
C ILE A 174 -13.39 34.41 -4.82
N ILE A 175 -14.55 33.74 -4.77
CA ILE A 175 -15.85 34.40 -4.91
C ILE A 175 -16.08 35.42 -3.78
N LYS A 176 -15.74 35.07 -2.53
CA LYS A 176 -15.84 36.00 -1.39
C LYS A 176 -14.90 37.20 -1.53
N GLU A 177 -13.66 36.98 -1.93
CA GLU A 177 -12.67 38.06 -2.15
C GLU A 177 -13.11 39.02 -3.26
N ILE A 178 -13.61 38.48 -4.38
CA ILE A 178 -14.11 39.30 -5.50
C ILE A 178 -15.32 40.12 -5.07
N ASN A 179 -16.25 39.53 -4.30
CA ASN A 179 -17.42 40.25 -3.81
C ASN A 179 -17.01 41.43 -2.91
N GLY A 180 -15.98 41.27 -2.08
CA GLY A 180 -15.41 42.33 -1.23
C GLY A 180 -14.52 43.36 -1.94
N SER A 181 -14.12 43.12 -3.20
CA SER A 181 -13.19 43.98 -3.94
C SER A 181 -13.83 45.27 -4.51
N GLN A 182 -13.01 46.28 -4.82
CA GLN A 182 -13.43 47.54 -5.48
C GLN A 182 -13.46 47.40 -7.02
N ILE A 183 -13.91 46.25 -7.54
CA ILE A 183 -14.03 45.99 -8.98
C ILE A 183 -15.45 46.37 -9.46
N GLU A 184 -15.57 46.77 -10.72
CA GLU A 184 -16.84 47.05 -11.39
C GLU A 184 -17.81 45.85 -11.35
N GLN A 185 -19.08 46.09 -10.98
CA GLN A 185 -20.06 45.03 -10.71
C GLN A 185 -20.24 44.05 -11.88
N LEU A 186 -20.29 44.56 -13.12
CA LEU A 186 -20.39 43.74 -14.33
C LEU A 186 -19.21 42.75 -14.48
N LYS A 187 -18.02 43.11 -14.01
CA LYS A 187 -16.85 42.22 -14.03
C LYS A 187 -16.90 41.20 -12.90
N LYS A 188 -17.41 41.59 -11.73
CA LYS A 188 -17.63 40.65 -10.61
C LYS A 188 -18.60 39.54 -11.01
N ASP A 189 -19.73 39.93 -11.60
CA ASP A 189 -20.77 38.99 -12.03
C ASP A 189 -20.22 38.02 -13.09
N SER A 190 -19.44 38.54 -14.06
CA SER A 190 -18.79 37.71 -15.09
C SER A 190 -17.78 36.71 -14.53
N ILE A 191 -16.99 37.10 -13.52
CA ILE A 191 -16.01 36.20 -12.90
C ILE A 191 -16.72 35.16 -12.02
N ALA A 192 -17.70 35.57 -11.22
CA ALA A 192 -18.50 34.67 -10.39
C ALA A 192 -19.23 33.62 -11.23
N GLU A 193 -19.78 33.99 -12.38
CA GLU A 193 -20.44 33.06 -13.30
C GLU A 193 -19.45 32.03 -13.88
N LYS A 194 -18.23 32.45 -14.23
CA LYS A 194 -17.17 31.54 -14.72
C LYS A 194 -16.71 30.57 -13.63
N LEU A 195 -16.55 31.05 -12.41
CA LEU A 195 -16.18 30.24 -11.24
C LEU A 195 -17.29 29.25 -10.85
N SER A 196 -18.56 29.66 -10.91
CA SER A 196 -19.70 28.77 -10.69
C SER A 196 -19.82 27.68 -11.77
N LYS A 197 -19.53 28.00 -13.04
CA LYS A 197 -19.46 26.99 -14.11
C LYS A 197 -18.31 25.99 -13.90
N LEU A 198 -17.18 26.42 -13.33
CA LEU A 198 -16.09 25.52 -12.94
C LEU A 198 -16.51 24.63 -11.76
N LYS A 199 -17.17 25.22 -10.75
CA LYS A 199 -17.72 24.50 -9.59
C LYS A 199 -18.66 23.37 -10.01
N ASN A 200 -19.63 23.68 -10.88
CA ASN A 200 -20.61 22.70 -11.37
C ASN A 200 -20.01 21.58 -12.23
N LYS A 201 -18.81 21.76 -12.78
CA LYS A 201 -18.09 20.70 -13.52
C LYS A 201 -17.29 19.77 -12.61
N LEU A 202 -17.03 20.20 -11.37
CA LEU A 202 -16.28 19.45 -10.37
C LEU A 202 -17.20 18.68 -9.40
N GLU A 203 -18.49 18.99 -9.36
CA GLU A 203 -19.50 18.28 -8.55
C GLU A 203 -20.18 17.11 -9.32
N ILE A 204 -19.59 16.61 -10.42
CA ILE A 204 -20.16 15.55 -11.29
C ILE A 204 -19.69 14.16 -10.87
#